data_AF-A0A1C5MW93-F1
#
_entry.id   AF-A0A1C5MW93-F1
#
_cell.length_a   1.000
_cell.length_b   1.000
_cell.length_c   1.000
_cell.angle_alpha   90.00
_cell.angle_beta   90.00
_cell.angle_gamma   90.00
#
_symmetry.space_group_name_H-M   'P 1'
#
loop_
_entity.id
_entity.type
_entity.pdbx_description
1 polymer ?
#
loop_
_entity_poly.entity_id
_entity_poly.type
_entity_poly.pdbx_seq_one_letter_code
_entity_poly.pdbx_strand_id
1 'polypeptide(L)' 'MGVARDLVEELLASFREKDVWSMADCEKLCWFAGMEDEWKRADGENFEAVLYKAANKLGVEI' A
#
# COMPACT_ATOMS: atom_id res chain seq x y z
N MET A 1 -10.13 0.62 -19.20
CA MET A 1 -8.95 0.04 -18.52
C MET A 1 -8.46 1.06 -17.48
N GLY A 2 -9.20 1.25 -16.37
CA GLY A 2 -8.92 2.37 -15.43
C GLY A 2 -9.35 2.18 -13.98
N VAL A 3 -10.14 1.15 -13.65
CA VAL A 3 -10.66 0.93 -12.28
C VAL A 3 -9.59 0.70 -11.22
N ALA A 4 -8.48 0.05 -11.55
CA ALA A 4 -7.44 -0.28 -10.55
C ALA A 4 -6.66 0.95 -10.05
N ARG A 5 -6.55 2.01 -10.87
CA ARG A 5 -5.80 3.21 -10.49
C ARG A 5 -6.60 4.10 -9.56
N ASP A 6 -7.89 4.27 -9.85
CA ASP A 6 -8.85 5.02 -9.04
C ASP A 6 -8.94 4.49 -7.61
N LEU A 7 -9.05 3.16 -7.47
CA LEU A 7 -9.04 2.46 -6.17
C LEU A 7 -7.74 2.66 -5.38
N VAL A 8 -6.59 2.72 -6.05
CA VAL A 8 -5.30 3.01 -5.40
C VAL A 8 -5.28 4.46 -4.94
N GLU A 9 -5.76 5.42 -5.73
CA GLU A 9 -5.81 6.83 -5.34
C GLU A 9 -6.75 7.08 -4.15
N GLU A 10 -7.94 6.47 -4.15
CA GLU A 10 -8.85 6.53 -3.00
C GLU A 10 -8.23 5.92 -1.74
N LEU A 11 -7.53 4.78 -1.89
CA LEU A 11 -6.81 4.15 -0.80
C LEU A 11 -5.77 5.14 -0.23
N LEU A 12 -4.90 5.69 -1.07
CA LEU A 12 -3.85 6.64 -0.66
C LEU A 12 -4.40 7.93 -0.05
N ALA A 13 -5.53 8.44 -0.55
CA ALA A 13 -6.21 9.56 0.07
C ALA A 13 -6.57 9.23 1.53
N SER A 14 -7.07 8.02 1.77
CA SER A 14 -7.32 7.54 3.13
C SER A 14 -6.04 7.38 3.96
N PHE A 15 -4.89 7.04 3.35
CA PHE A 15 -3.59 7.02 4.02
C PHE A 15 -3.19 8.45 4.47
N ARG A 16 -3.34 9.46 3.61
CA ARG A 16 -2.98 10.85 3.94
C ARG A 16 -3.87 11.49 4.99
N GLU A 17 -5.15 11.12 5.03
CA GLU A 17 -6.10 11.65 6.01
C GLU A 17 -6.04 10.93 7.36
N LYS A 18 -5.56 9.68 7.39
CA LYS A 18 -5.43 8.90 8.62
C LYS A 18 -4.02 9.00 9.18
N ASP A 19 -3.93 9.40 10.45
CA ASP A 19 -2.69 9.36 11.23
C ASP A 19 -2.19 7.91 11.47
N VAL A 20 -3.09 6.93 11.39
CA VAL A 20 -2.80 5.52 11.59
C VAL A 20 -3.40 4.67 10.47
N TRP A 21 -2.55 3.91 9.80
CA TRP A 21 -2.95 3.01 8.72
C TRP A 21 -3.34 1.64 9.25
N SER A 22 -4.44 1.10 8.74
CA SER A 22 -4.86 -0.25 9.10
C SER A 22 -4.03 -1.28 8.34
N MET A 23 -3.69 -2.40 9.00
CA MET A 23 -2.98 -3.50 8.35
C MET A 23 -3.67 -3.98 7.07
N ALA A 24 -5.01 -3.93 7.03
CA ALA A 24 -5.79 -4.32 5.85
C ALA A 24 -5.63 -3.34 4.69
N ASP A 25 -5.55 -2.03 4.95
CA ASP A 25 -5.31 -1.01 3.93
C ASP A 25 -3.88 -1.16 3.37
N CYS A 26 -2.92 -1.44 4.26
CA CYS A 26 -1.53 -1.67 3.89
C CYS A 26 -1.34 -2.93 3.02
N GLU A 27 -2.00 -4.02 3.41
CA GLU A 27 -2.01 -5.26 2.64
C GLU A 27 -2.59 -5.06 1.25
N LYS A 28 -3.70 -4.30 1.13
CA LYS A 28 -4.31 -3.97 -0.17
C LYS A 28 -3.35 -3.19 -1.06
N LEU A 29 -2.64 -2.19 -0.53
CA LEU A 29 -1.66 -1.42 -1.30
C LEU A 29 -0.56 -2.34 -1.85
N CYS A 30 -0.02 -3.22 -1.00
CA CYS A 30 0.98 -4.19 -1.39
C CYS A 30 0.44 -5.19 -2.42
N TRP A 31 -0.81 -5.62 -2.27
CA TRP A 31 -1.48 -6.49 -3.25
C TRP A 31 -1.60 -5.83 -4.63
N PHE A 32 -2.01 -4.56 -4.69
CA PHE A 32 -2.06 -3.79 -5.95
C PHE A 32 -0.68 -3.64 -6.59
N ALA A 33 0.37 -3.50 -5.79
CA ALA A 33 1.76 -3.48 -6.26
C ALA A 33 2.32 -4.86 -6.65
N GLY A 34 1.54 -5.94 -6.46
CA GLY A 34 2.00 -7.32 -6.65
C GLY A 34 3.11 -7.71 -5.67
N MET A 35 3.01 -7.23 -4.44
CA MET A 35 3.95 -7.42 -3.33
C MET A 35 3.28 -8.08 -2.12
N GLU A 36 2.15 -8.79 -2.31
CA GLU A 36 1.46 -9.46 -1.19
C GLU A 36 2.38 -10.46 -0.46
N ASP A 37 3.25 -11.16 -1.20
CA ASP A 37 4.17 -12.15 -0.63
C ASP A 37 5.25 -11.48 0.21
N GLU A 38 5.76 -10.33 -0.23
CA GLU A 38 6.72 -9.53 0.55
C GLU A 38 6.04 -8.97 1.80
N TRP A 39 4.78 -8.52 1.69
CA TRP A 39 4.00 -8.05 2.83
C TRP A 39 3.76 -9.16 3.86
N LYS A 40 3.35 -10.35 3.42
CA LYS A 40 3.12 -11.51 4.31
C LYS A 40 4.40 -12.01 4.99
N ARG A 41 5.56 -11.80 4.36
CA ARG A 41 6.87 -12.14 4.93
C ARG A 41 7.45 -11.04 5.81
N ALA A 42 7.00 -9.80 5.61
CA ALA A 42 7.43 -8.70 6.44
C ALA A 42 6.92 -8.88 7.87
N ASP A 43 7.75 -8.41 8.79
CA ASP A 43 7.48 -8.30 10.21
C ASP A 43 7.29 -6.82 10.56
N GLY A 44 6.99 -6.54 11.84
CA GLY A 44 6.73 -5.19 12.36
C GLY A 44 7.76 -4.13 11.94
N GLU A 45 9.02 -4.53 11.72
CA GLU A 45 10.12 -3.66 11.33
C GLU A 45 10.21 -3.46 9.81
N ASN A 46 9.82 -4.46 9.01
CA ASN A 46 9.92 -4.40 7.54
C ASN A 46 8.63 -3.94 6.83
N PHE A 47 7.49 -3.87 7.54
CA PHE A 47 6.22 -3.47 6.92
C PHE A 47 6.29 -2.10 6.23
N GLU A 48 6.81 -1.07 6.90
CA GLU A 48 6.92 0.27 6.30
C GLU A 48 7.77 0.26 5.04
N ALA A 49 8.91 -0.46 5.05
CA ALA A 49 9.79 -0.57 3.90
C ALA A 49 9.10 -1.25 2.70
N VAL A 50 8.31 -2.30 2.94
CA VAL A 50 7.51 -2.96 1.91
C VAL A 50 6.40 -2.03 1.40
N LEU A 51 5.76 -1.28 2.30
CA LEU A 51 4.72 -0.32 1.98
C LEU A 51 5.21 0.79 1.05
N TYR A 52 6.33 1.42 1.39
CA TYR A 52 6.95 2.45 0.55
C TYR A 52 7.41 1.90 -0.80
N LYS A 53 7.93 0.67 -0.85
CA LYS A 53 8.23 0.01 -2.13
C LYS A 53 6.97 -0.21 -2.96
N ALA A 54 5.87 -0.65 -2.35
CA ALA A 54 4.61 -0.85 -3.03
C ALA A 54 4.07 0.47 -3.61
N ALA A 55 4.10 1.53 -2.80
CA ALA A 55 3.73 2.89 -3.23
C ALA A 55 4.60 3.37 -4.42
N ASN A 56 5.93 3.24 -4.32
CA ASN A 56 6.84 3.61 -5.40
C ASN A 56 6.57 2.82 -6.69
N LYS A 57 6.29 1.51 -6.58
CA LYS A 57 5.97 0.64 -7.73
C LYS A 57 4.64 1.00 -8.40
N LEU A 58 3.70 1.53 -7.63
CA LEU A 58 2.43 2.08 -8.11
C LEU A 58 2.57 3.54 -8.62
N GLY A 59 3.73 4.17 -8.39
CA GLY A 59 4.02 5.56 -8.79
C GLY A 59 3.34 6.59 -7.91
N VAL A 60 3.19 6.29 -6.62
CA VAL A 60 2.40 7.07 -5.65
C VAL A 60 3.17 7.30 -4.35
N GLU A 61 2.82 8.37 -3.62
CA GLU A 61 3.42 8.75 -2.34
C GLU A 61 2.37 8.67 -1.21
N ILE A 62 2.68 7.89 -0.16
CA ILE A 62 1.90 7.70 1.06
C ILE A 62 2.43 8.54 2.22
#